data_AF-A0A7W7S6P8-F1
#
_entry.id   AF-A0A7W7S6P8-F1
#
_cell.length_a   1.000
_cell.length_b   1.000
_cell.length_c   1.000
_cell.angle_alpha   90.00
_cell.angle_beta   90.00
_cell.angle_gamma   90.00
#
_symmetry.space_group_name_H-M   'P 1'
#
loop_
_entity.id
_entity.type
_entity.pdbx_description
1 polymer ?
#
loop_
_entity_poly.entity_id
_entity_poly.type
_entity_poly.pdbx_seq_one_letter_code
_entity_poly.pdbx_strand_id
1 'polypeptide(L)'
;MNSVTAAVPIEQHDPYFAAVDAKGFGRAQIADLAAGRCAAIRVKDLLPAQSCRAVLTALQTARFDTYGTERVYPPVLRFGVGVSDHRQDGRLVESYWAALDGHRRQWSGLGLPFDPFGLCRDALGRDWPNPVVIGRSGGRELGAGVAREPNQGFQVHFDDAVREFTGDLLDAPLVAQFAFNLYLSVPERGGETVVWRHRWQPSDETYRLPNSYGYAPEVVDGVESFELKPTVGEALLFDPRNFHAVRPSQDERRIALGFSVGLSDTGALLVWG
;
A
#
# COMPACT_ATOMS: atom_id res chain seq x y z
N MET A 1 11.80 -37.28 -39.88
CA MET A 1 12.12 -35.90 -39.43
C MET A 1 10.80 -35.19 -39.20
N ASN A 2 10.33 -35.11 -37.96
CA ASN A 2 9.18 -34.28 -37.61
C ASN A 2 9.68 -33.08 -36.82
N SER A 3 9.78 -31.95 -37.51
CA SER A 3 9.98 -30.63 -36.91
C SER A 3 8.68 -30.25 -36.22
N VAL A 4 8.68 -30.28 -34.89
CA VAL A 4 7.62 -29.65 -34.09
C VAL A 4 7.92 -28.16 -34.09
N THR A 5 7.15 -27.39 -34.86
CA THR A 5 7.13 -25.93 -34.74
C THR A 5 6.60 -25.59 -33.35
N ALA A 6 7.49 -25.13 -32.47
CA ALA A 6 7.12 -24.54 -31.20
C ALA A 6 6.17 -23.37 -31.48
N ALA A 7 4.98 -23.40 -30.87
CA ALA A 7 4.06 -22.28 -30.91
C ALA A 7 4.76 -21.06 -30.31
N VAL A 8 4.88 -19.99 -31.09
CA VAL A 8 5.34 -18.71 -30.57
C VAL A 8 4.28 -18.23 -29.57
N PRO A 9 4.62 -18.03 -28.29
CA PRO A 9 3.67 -17.49 -27.33
C PRO A 9 3.19 -16.14 -27.84
N ILE A 10 1.87 -15.96 -27.97
CA ILE A 10 1.31 -14.63 -28.15
C ILE A 10 1.48 -13.96 -26.79
N GLU A 11 2.39 -12.98 -26.67
CA GLU A 11 2.41 -12.07 -25.53
C GLU A 11 1.07 -11.32 -25.50
N GLN A 12 0.14 -11.80 -24.67
CA GLN A 12 -1.14 -11.13 -24.45
C GLN A 12 -0.97 -10.16 -23.28
N HIS A 13 -0.61 -8.92 -23.59
CA HIS A 13 -0.70 -7.81 -22.64
C HIS A 13 -2.19 -7.47 -22.42
N ASP A 14 -2.65 -7.44 -21.16
CA ASP A 14 -3.96 -6.92 -20.82
C ASP A 14 -3.94 -5.39 -20.84
N PRO A 15 -4.68 -4.73 -21.76
CA PRO A 15 -4.70 -3.28 -21.85
C PRO A 15 -5.23 -2.59 -20.59
N TYR A 16 -5.91 -3.30 -19.70
CA TYR A 16 -6.41 -2.78 -18.43
C TYR A 16 -5.45 -3.02 -17.26
N PHE A 17 -4.39 -3.83 -17.43
CA PHE A 17 -3.37 -4.01 -16.41
C PHE A 17 -2.25 -2.95 -16.54
N ALA A 18 -2.66 -1.69 -16.42
CA ALA A 18 -1.76 -0.55 -16.54
C ALA A 18 -2.01 0.48 -15.44
N ALA A 19 -0.98 1.27 -15.15
CA ALA A 19 -1.11 2.48 -14.36
C ALA A 19 -1.57 3.65 -15.23
N VAL A 20 -2.57 4.40 -14.76
CA VAL A 20 -3.08 5.58 -15.46
C VAL A 20 -2.71 6.87 -14.73
N ASP A 21 -2.24 7.87 -15.48
CA ASP A 21 -1.98 9.20 -14.95
C ASP A 21 -3.31 9.98 -14.84
N ALA A 22 -3.53 10.63 -13.70
CA ALA A 22 -4.70 11.47 -13.44
C ALA A 22 -4.31 12.78 -12.75
N LYS A 23 -5.17 13.80 -12.85
CA LYS A 23 -4.99 15.08 -12.13
C LYS A 23 -5.40 15.02 -10.66
N GLY A 24 -6.09 13.95 -10.26
CA GLY A 24 -6.63 13.72 -8.94
C GLY A 24 -7.35 12.38 -8.89
N PHE A 25 -7.79 11.96 -7.71
CA PHE A 25 -8.56 10.73 -7.54
C PHE A 25 -10.04 10.99 -7.80
N GLY A 26 -10.41 10.99 -9.08
CA GLY A 26 -11.80 11.15 -9.52
C GLY A 26 -12.64 9.90 -9.30
N ARG A 27 -13.96 10.09 -9.15
CA ARG A 27 -14.95 8.99 -9.06
C ARG A 27 -14.78 7.97 -10.18
N ALA A 28 -14.62 8.41 -11.42
CA ALA A 28 -14.49 7.52 -12.58
C ALA A 28 -13.23 6.65 -12.47
N GLN A 29 -12.09 7.25 -12.14
CA GLN A 29 -10.81 6.53 -12.00
C GLN A 29 -10.86 5.51 -10.86
N ILE A 30 -11.38 5.89 -9.69
CA ILE A 30 -11.51 4.95 -8.56
C ILE A 30 -12.48 3.80 -8.91
N ALA A 31 -13.57 4.09 -9.62
CA ALA A 31 -14.50 3.06 -10.10
C ALA A 31 -13.87 2.14 -11.16
N ASP A 32 -13.02 2.68 -12.04
CA ASP A 32 -12.24 1.90 -13.01
C ASP A 32 -11.25 0.97 -12.30
N LEU A 33 -10.53 1.47 -11.30
CA LEU A 33 -9.62 0.66 -10.47
C LEU A 33 -10.38 -0.45 -9.73
N ALA A 34 -11.52 -0.12 -9.10
CA ALA A 34 -12.37 -1.09 -8.42
C ALA A 34 -12.86 -2.21 -9.36
N ALA A 35 -13.18 -1.85 -10.61
CA ALA A 35 -13.68 -2.76 -11.63
C ALA A 35 -12.57 -3.49 -12.41
N GLY A 36 -11.29 -3.24 -12.12
CA GLY A 36 -10.16 -3.82 -12.86
C GLY A 36 -10.00 -3.28 -14.29
N ARG A 37 -10.48 -2.06 -14.57
CA ARG A 37 -10.25 -1.33 -15.84
C ARG A 37 -8.97 -0.48 -15.83
N CYS A 38 -8.30 -0.40 -14.70
CA CYS A 38 -6.89 -0.05 -14.57
C CYS A 38 -6.32 -0.82 -13.36
N ALA A 39 -5.01 -0.95 -13.26
CA ALA A 39 -4.36 -1.60 -12.12
C ALA A 39 -3.82 -0.61 -11.08
N ALA A 40 -3.61 0.65 -11.50
CA ALA A 40 -3.15 1.73 -10.63
C ALA A 40 -3.56 3.10 -11.17
N ILE A 41 -3.69 4.07 -10.27
CA ILE A 41 -3.91 5.49 -10.56
C ILE A 41 -2.73 6.27 -9.96
N ARG A 42 -2.12 7.12 -10.77
CA ARG A 42 -1.02 8.00 -10.37
C ARG A 42 -1.43 9.45 -10.43
N VAL A 43 -1.08 10.21 -9.39
CA VAL A 43 -1.32 11.66 -9.32
C VAL A 43 -0.02 12.35 -8.93
N LYS A 44 0.67 12.99 -9.88
CA LYS A 44 2.04 13.51 -9.73
C LYS A 44 2.21 14.60 -8.68
N ASP A 45 1.20 15.45 -8.52
CA ASP A 45 1.25 16.63 -7.65
C ASP A 45 0.06 16.62 -6.68
N LEU A 46 -0.19 15.49 -5.99
CA LEU A 46 -1.37 15.38 -5.13
C LEU A 46 -1.32 16.42 -3.99
N LEU A 47 -0.17 16.52 -3.32
CA LEU A 47 0.10 17.51 -2.29
C LEU A 47 1.20 18.48 -2.72
N PRO A 48 1.14 19.76 -2.29
CA PRO A 48 2.20 20.72 -2.56
C PRO A 48 3.55 20.26 -2.02
N ALA A 49 4.63 20.57 -2.75
CA ALA A 49 6.00 20.24 -2.34
C ALA A 49 6.38 20.81 -0.96
N GLN A 50 5.80 21.96 -0.57
CA GLN A 50 6.01 22.55 0.75
C GLN A 50 5.46 21.66 1.87
N SER A 51 4.25 21.11 1.70
CA SER A 51 3.64 20.19 2.65
C SER A 51 4.46 18.91 2.77
N CYS A 52 4.86 18.32 1.63
CA CYS A 52 5.69 17.11 1.63
C CYS A 52 7.03 17.33 2.36
N ARG A 53 7.68 18.48 2.11
CA ARG A 53 8.93 18.85 2.78
C ARG A 53 8.76 19.03 4.28
N ALA A 54 7.69 19.70 4.73
CA ALA A 54 7.42 19.90 6.15
C ALA A 54 7.25 18.56 6.88
N VAL A 55 6.49 17.62 6.28
CA VAL A 55 6.33 16.27 6.84
C VAL A 55 7.65 15.51 6.85
N LEU A 56 8.42 15.53 5.76
CA LEU A 56 9.72 14.87 5.66
C LEU A 56 10.69 15.41 6.73
N THR A 57 10.80 16.73 6.89
CA THR A 57 11.66 17.35 7.91
C THR A 57 11.26 16.93 9.32
N ALA A 58 9.95 16.87 9.62
CA ALA A 58 9.48 16.42 10.92
C ALA A 58 9.78 14.92 11.16
N LEU A 59 9.69 14.08 10.13
CA LEU A 59 10.03 12.66 10.22
C LEU A 59 11.54 12.40 10.34
N GLN A 60 12.40 13.29 9.85
CA GLN A 60 13.86 13.15 9.97
C GLN A 60 14.35 13.19 11.42
N THR A 61 13.66 13.91 12.30
CA THR A 61 13.98 13.96 13.73
C THR A 61 13.28 12.87 14.54
N ALA A 62 12.37 12.13 13.90
CA ALA A 62 11.61 11.07 14.54
C ALA A 62 12.38 9.76 14.55
N ARG A 63 12.21 8.97 15.62
CA ARG A 63 12.70 7.60 15.69
C ARG A 63 11.70 6.67 15.00
N PHE A 64 12.14 5.99 13.94
CA PHE A 64 11.38 4.93 13.30
C PHE A 64 11.57 3.61 14.06
N ASP A 65 10.52 2.81 14.10
CA ASP A 65 10.55 1.41 14.52
C ASP A 65 10.79 0.52 13.29
N THR A 66 11.08 -0.76 13.52
CA THR A 66 11.07 -1.78 12.47
C THR A 66 9.78 -2.60 12.57
N TYR A 67 9.28 -3.09 11.43
CA TYR A 67 8.36 -4.23 11.46
C TYR A 67 9.04 -5.44 12.13
N GLY A 68 8.27 -6.41 12.61
CA GLY A 68 8.81 -7.64 13.20
C GLY A 68 9.72 -8.36 12.21
N THR A 69 11.03 -8.41 12.48
CA THR A 69 12.07 -8.80 11.50
C THR A 69 12.04 -10.28 11.11
N GLU A 70 11.40 -11.14 11.91
CA GLU A 70 11.13 -12.52 11.54
C GLU A 70 10.12 -12.60 10.40
N ARG A 71 9.09 -11.74 10.46
CA ARG A 71 8.02 -11.69 9.48
C ARG A 71 8.40 -10.86 8.26
N VAL A 72 8.98 -9.69 8.47
CA VAL A 72 9.30 -8.72 7.41
C VAL A 72 10.81 -8.64 7.25
N TYR A 73 11.29 -9.25 6.17
CA TYR A 73 12.68 -9.17 5.74
C TYR A 73 12.72 -8.74 4.26
N PRO A 74 13.70 -7.95 3.78
CA PRO A 74 14.68 -7.22 4.58
C PRO A 74 14.00 -6.23 5.55
N PRO A 75 14.69 -5.73 6.59
CA PRO A 75 14.09 -4.84 7.58
C PRO A 75 13.50 -3.59 6.92
N VAL A 76 12.22 -3.35 7.18
CA VAL A 76 11.53 -2.12 6.77
C VAL A 76 11.28 -1.26 8.00
N LEU A 77 11.60 0.03 7.86
CA LEU A 77 11.34 1.01 8.90
C LEU A 77 9.92 1.57 8.77
N ARG A 78 9.31 1.87 9.92
CA ARG A 78 8.01 2.52 10.00
C ARG A 78 7.95 3.57 11.08
N PHE A 79 7.22 4.64 10.81
CA PHE A 79 6.70 5.54 11.82
C PHE A 79 5.17 5.40 11.82
N GLY A 80 4.72 4.56 12.75
CA GLY A 80 3.32 4.23 12.96
C GLY A 80 2.98 2.78 13.05
N VAL A 81 1.70 2.49 13.25
CA VAL A 81 1.23 1.16 13.63
C VAL A 81 0.36 0.62 12.50
N GLY A 82 0.82 -0.47 11.90
CA GLY A 82 0.03 -1.25 10.96
C GLY A 82 -0.81 -2.30 11.69
N VAL A 83 -2.05 -2.52 11.24
CA VAL A 83 -2.92 -3.58 11.79
C VAL A 83 -2.29 -4.97 11.65
N SER A 84 -1.48 -5.16 10.61
CA SER A 84 -0.80 -6.42 10.31
C SER A 84 0.15 -6.84 11.43
N ASP A 85 0.86 -5.89 12.07
CA ASP A 85 1.78 -6.18 13.19
C ASP A 85 1.08 -6.69 14.45
N HIS A 86 -0.20 -6.39 14.59
CA HIS A 86 -1.01 -6.76 15.74
C HIS A 86 -2.11 -7.74 15.34
N ARG A 87 -1.76 -8.67 14.45
CA ARG A 87 -2.63 -9.75 14.01
C ARG A 87 -2.19 -11.08 14.61
N GLN A 88 -3.11 -11.79 15.26
CA GLN A 88 -2.92 -13.15 15.76
C GLN A 88 -4.13 -14.00 15.35
N ASP A 89 -3.89 -15.17 14.77
CA ASP A 89 -4.94 -16.10 14.30
C ASP A 89 -6.01 -15.44 13.41
N GLY A 90 -5.58 -14.47 12.59
CA GLY A 90 -6.45 -13.70 11.72
C GLY A 90 -7.32 -12.66 12.44
N ARG A 91 -7.01 -12.28 13.67
CA ARG A 91 -7.74 -11.26 14.42
C ARG A 91 -6.83 -10.16 14.90
N LEU A 92 -7.37 -8.95 14.98
CA LEU A 92 -6.71 -7.82 15.62
C LEU A 92 -6.66 -8.05 17.13
N VAL A 93 -5.49 -7.95 17.75
CA VAL A 93 -5.33 -8.18 19.21
C VAL A 93 -5.29 -6.87 19.99
N GLU A 94 -5.59 -6.92 21.29
CA GLU A 94 -5.73 -5.73 22.14
C GLU A 94 -4.47 -4.86 22.19
N SER A 95 -3.28 -5.46 22.00
CA SER A 95 -2.01 -4.73 21.95
C SER A 95 -1.96 -3.67 20.85
N TYR A 96 -2.75 -3.83 19.77
CA TYR A 96 -2.90 -2.83 18.72
C TYR A 96 -3.31 -1.48 19.26
N TRP A 97 -4.29 -1.44 20.17
CA TRP A 97 -4.90 -0.20 20.60
C TRP A 97 -3.95 0.63 21.48
N ALA A 98 -3.23 -0.03 22.37
CA ALA A 98 -2.20 0.62 23.17
C ALA A 98 -1.07 1.17 22.28
N ALA A 99 -0.67 0.41 21.24
CA ALA A 99 0.30 0.86 20.25
C ALA A 99 -0.22 2.06 19.46
N LEU A 100 -1.48 2.03 19.03
CA LEU A 100 -2.14 3.12 18.30
C LEU A 100 -2.21 4.41 19.12
N ASP A 101 -2.49 4.33 20.42
CA ASP A 101 -2.47 5.52 21.29
C ASP A 101 -1.06 6.09 21.44
N GLY A 102 -0.04 5.23 21.55
CA GLY A 102 1.36 5.64 21.51
C GLY A 102 1.71 6.35 20.20
N HIS A 103 1.25 5.80 19.09
CA HIS A 103 1.45 6.34 17.77
C HIS A 103 0.79 7.71 17.56
N ARG A 104 -0.45 7.89 18.02
CA ARG A 104 -1.15 9.19 17.97
C ARG A 104 -0.36 10.27 18.71
N ARG A 105 0.20 9.93 19.89
CA ARG A 105 1.08 10.84 20.64
C ARG A 105 2.37 11.16 19.88
N GLN A 106 2.98 10.16 19.23
CA GLN A 106 4.19 10.36 18.43
C GLN A 106 3.96 11.31 17.25
N TRP A 107 2.89 11.13 16.46
CA TRP A 107 2.55 12.06 15.37
C TRP A 107 2.24 13.47 15.87
N SER A 108 1.43 13.58 16.93
CA SER A 108 1.13 14.89 17.54
C SER A 108 2.40 15.58 18.05
N GLY A 109 3.35 14.82 18.59
CA GLY A 109 4.64 15.30 19.06
C GLY A 109 5.58 15.81 17.95
N LEU A 110 5.30 15.54 16.68
CA LEU A 110 6.08 16.09 15.56
C LEU A 110 5.88 17.59 15.36
N GLY A 111 4.86 18.19 15.99
CA GLY A 111 4.63 19.64 15.95
C GLY A 111 4.22 20.17 14.57
N LEU A 112 3.70 19.31 13.68
CA LEU A 112 3.18 19.74 12.38
C LEU A 112 1.88 20.55 12.58
N PRO A 113 1.69 21.65 11.84
CA PRO A 113 0.49 22.49 11.97
C PRO A 113 -0.76 21.87 11.30
N PHE A 114 -0.66 20.64 10.80
CA PHE A 114 -1.72 19.91 10.09
C PHE A 114 -1.56 18.40 10.29
N ASP A 115 -2.64 17.63 10.05
CA ASP A 115 -2.61 16.15 9.98
C ASP A 115 -2.16 15.71 8.57
N PRO A 116 -0.98 15.09 8.39
CA PRO A 116 -0.51 14.64 7.08
C PRO A 116 -1.42 13.60 6.43
N PHE A 117 -1.98 12.68 7.21
CA PHE A 117 -2.92 11.68 6.69
C PHE A 117 -4.28 12.30 6.41
N GLY A 118 -4.68 13.32 7.19
CA GLY A 118 -5.83 14.16 6.92
C GLY A 118 -5.75 14.81 5.55
N LEU A 119 -4.63 15.46 5.22
CA LEU A 119 -4.40 16.04 3.90
C LEU A 119 -4.48 14.98 2.78
N CYS A 120 -3.94 13.79 3.00
CA CYS A 120 -4.02 12.69 2.04
C CYS A 120 -5.46 12.21 1.84
N ARG A 121 -6.24 12.04 2.92
CA ARG A 121 -7.66 11.66 2.87
C ARG A 121 -8.50 12.72 2.16
N ASP A 122 -8.30 13.99 2.47
CA ASP A 122 -9.01 15.11 1.84
C ASP A 122 -8.71 15.17 0.34
N ALA A 123 -7.45 14.93 -0.05
CA ALA A 123 -7.06 14.90 -1.45
C ALA A 123 -7.61 13.67 -2.20
N LEU A 124 -7.67 12.50 -1.54
CA LEU A 124 -8.29 11.28 -2.06
C LEU A 124 -9.81 11.45 -2.22
N GLY A 125 -10.46 12.16 -1.29
CA GLY A 125 -11.91 12.35 -1.25
C GLY A 125 -12.44 13.53 -2.07
N ARG A 126 -11.57 14.38 -2.63
CA ARG A 126 -11.95 15.65 -3.27
C ARG A 126 -13.07 15.51 -4.31
N ASP A 127 -13.00 14.47 -5.14
CA ASP A 127 -13.94 14.20 -6.23
C ASP A 127 -14.72 12.88 -6.01
N TRP A 128 -14.68 12.33 -4.79
CA TRP A 128 -15.41 11.12 -4.41
C TRP A 128 -16.78 11.50 -3.81
N PRO A 129 -17.90 10.88 -4.23
CA PRO A 129 -19.24 11.30 -3.80
C PRO A 129 -19.59 10.97 -2.34
N ASN A 130 -18.81 10.11 -1.69
CA ASN A 130 -19.07 9.63 -0.33
C ASN A 130 -17.90 9.99 0.61
N PRO A 131 -18.04 9.81 1.93
CA PRO A 131 -16.97 10.11 2.86
C PRO A 131 -15.70 9.26 2.64
N VAL A 132 -14.55 9.86 2.91
CA VAL A 132 -13.26 9.17 3.12
C VAL A 132 -12.92 9.27 4.60
N VAL A 133 -13.10 8.17 5.33
CA VAL A 133 -13.04 8.16 6.81
C VAL A 133 -12.11 7.08 7.31
N ILE A 134 -11.63 7.22 8.54
CA ILE A 134 -10.85 6.17 9.20
C ILE A 134 -11.79 4.99 9.49
N GLY A 135 -11.36 3.80 9.09
CA GLY A 135 -12.06 2.55 9.35
C GLY A 135 -12.18 2.26 10.84
N ARG A 136 -13.21 1.53 11.23
CA ARG A 136 -13.46 1.13 12.62
C ARG A 136 -13.43 -0.38 12.76
N SER A 137 -12.95 -0.86 13.90
CA SER A 137 -13.00 -2.28 14.29
C SER A 137 -13.53 -2.39 15.71
N GLY A 138 -14.63 -3.12 15.90
CA GLY A 138 -15.30 -3.23 17.20
C GLY A 138 -15.77 -1.88 17.73
N GLY A 139 -16.20 -0.98 16.85
CA GLY A 139 -16.65 0.36 17.20
C GLY A 139 -15.54 1.34 17.56
N ARG A 140 -14.26 1.02 17.32
CA ARG A 140 -13.10 1.89 17.62
C ARG A 140 -12.36 2.24 16.32
N GLU A 141 -11.93 3.50 16.16
CA GLU A 141 -11.17 3.93 14.99
C GLU A 141 -9.77 3.33 14.96
N LEU A 142 -9.41 2.76 13.81
CA LEU A 142 -8.09 2.26 13.48
C LEU A 142 -7.07 3.42 13.30
N GLY A 143 -5.84 3.08 12.97
CA GLY A 143 -4.78 4.02 12.62
C GLY A 143 -5.01 4.69 11.28
N ALA A 144 -4.62 5.95 11.17
CA ALA A 144 -4.80 6.76 9.96
C ALA A 144 -3.84 6.40 8.81
N GLY A 145 -2.80 5.61 9.09
CA GLY A 145 -1.75 5.25 8.16
C GLY A 145 -0.39 5.11 8.84
N VAL A 146 0.65 4.89 8.04
CA VAL A 146 2.02 4.66 8.47
C VAL A 146 2.98 5.38 7.52
N ALA A 147 4.02 6.05 8.04
CA ALA A 147 5.14 6.42 7.19
C ALA A 147 6.08 5.21 7.05
N ARG A 148 6.38 4.77 5.83
CA ARG A 148 7.20 3.59 5.55
C ARG A 148 8.50 3.99 4.87
N GLU A 149 9.57 3.32 5.27
CA GLU A 149 10.89 3.48 4.68
C GLU A 149 11.52 2.11 4.35
N PRO A 150 11.21 1.55 3.17
CA PRO A 150 11.74 0.27 2.70
C PRO A 150 12.98 0.46 1.84
N ASN A 151 14.07 1.01 2.40
CA ASN A 151 15.28 1.28 1.61
C ASN A 151 15.93 0.02 1.03
N GLN A 152 15.80 -1.13 1.71
CA GLN A 152 16.27 -2.42 1.20
C GLN A 152 15.23 -3.10 0.29
N GLY A 153 14.13 -2.41 -0.01
CA GLY A 153 12.99 -2.94 -0.74
C GLY A 153 11.95 -3.60 0.14
N PHE A 154 10.92 -4.09 -0.53
CA PHE A 154 9.89 -4.97 0.03
C PHE A 154 9.89 -6.25 -0.79
N GLN A 155 9.85 -7.41 -0.12
CA GLN A 155 9.68 -8.70 -0.78
C GLN A 155 8.36 -8.76 -1.58
N VAL A 156 8.25 -9.74 -2.49
CA VAL A 156 6.99 -10.02 -3.17
C VAL A 156 5.94 -10.40 -2.12
N HIS A 157 4.85 -9.65 -2.05
CA HIS A 157 3.74 -9.87 -1.12
C HIS A 157 2.44 -9.36 -1.73
N PHE A 158 1.34 -9.59 -1.04
CA PHE A 158 0.03 -9.01 -1.35
C PHE A 158 -0.60 -8.56 -0.03
N ASP A 159 -1.51 -7.59 -0.11
CA ASP A 159 -2.34 -7.19 1.02
C ASP A 159 -3.81 -7.46 0.67
N ASP A 160 -4.46 -8.30 1.45
CA ASP A 160 -5.89 -8.61 1.32
C ASP A 160 -6.49 -8.80 2.71
N ALA A 161 -7.17 -7.77 3.20
CA ALA A 161 -7.72 -7.76 4.55
C ALA A 161 -8.77 -8.87 4.75
N VAL A 162 -9.55 -9.20 3.73
CA VAL A 162 -10.59 -10.25 3.80
C VAL A 162 -9.95 -11.63 3.95
N ARG A 163 -8.77 -11.81 3.35
CA ARG A 163 -8.03 -13.08 3.43
C ARG A 163 -7.13 -13.16 4.66
N GLU A 164 -6.53 -12.05 5.07
CA GLU A 164 -5.61 -12.03 6.21
C GLU A 164 -6.32 -12.06 7.56
N PHE A 165 -7.54 -11.55 7.64
CA PHE A 165 -8.35 -11.53 8.85
C PHE A 165 -9.52 -12.51 8.77
N THR A 166 -9.58 -13.47 9.70
CA THR A 166 -10.58 -14.56 9.75
C THR A 166 -11.96 -14.07 10.19
N GLY A 167 -12.06 -12.85 10.71
CA GLY A 167 -13.30 -12.09 10.85
C GLY A 167 -13.14 -10.72 10.18
N ASP A 168 -14.20 -9.92 10.18
CA ASP A 168 -14.14 -8.60 9.56
C ASP A 168 -13.17 -7.70 10.35
N LEU A 169 -12.06 -7.29 9.71
CA LEU A 169 -11.16 -6.27 10.27
C LEU A 169 -11.93 -4.97 10.53
N LEU A 170 -12.89 -4.65 9.65
CA LEU A 170 -13.68 -3.43 9.69
C LEU A 170 -15.13 -3.72 10.08
N ASP A 171 -15.78 -2.75 10.72
CA ASP A 171 -17.20 -2.80 11.07
C ASP A 171 -18.14 -2.65 9.85
N ALA A 172 -17.60 -2.73 8.63
CA ALA A 172 -18.32 -2.61 7.38
C ALA A 172 -17.72 -3.54 6.32
N PRO A 173 -18.56 -4.16 5.48
CA PRO A 173 -18.09 -5.05 4.42
C PRO A 173 -17.36 -4.27 3.33
N LEU A 174 -16.33 -4.89 2.75
CA LEU A 174 -15.55 -4.33 1.66
C LEU A 174 -15.94 -4.93 0.31
N VAL A 175 -16.14 -4.06 -0.68
CA VAL A 175 -16.33 -4.40 -2.10
C VAL A 175 -14.98 -4.48 -2.82
N ALA A 176 -14.05 -3.60 -2.49
CA ALA A 176 -12.70 -3.57 -3.04
C ALA A 176 -11.69 -3.04 -2.01
N GLN A 177 -10.42 -3.37 -2.21
CA GLN A 177 -9.31 -2.86 -1.42
C GLN A 177 -8.26 -2.25 -2.35
N PHE A 178 -7.67 -1.14 -1.90
CA PHE A 178 -6.58 -0.42 -2.53
C PHE A 178 -5.49 -0.11 -1.51
N ALA A 179 -4.28 0.17 -2.01
CA ALA A 179 -3.20 0.73 -1.22
C ALA A 179 -2.88 2.14 -1.74
N PHE A 180 -2.90 3.11 -0.83
CA PHE A 180 -2.50 4.48 -1.10
C PHE A 180 -1.06 4.69 -0.63
N ASN A 181 -0.24 5.35 -1.45
CA ASN A 181 1.10 5.81 -1.07
C ASN A 181 1.35 7.22 -1.60
N LEU A 182 1.65 8.18 -0.72
CA LEU A 182 2.19 9.50 -1.07
C LEU A 182 3.69 9.52 -0.82
N TYR A 183 4.48 9.85 -1.84
CA TYR A 183 5.94 9.80 -1.76
C TYR A 183 6.53 11.12 -1.26
N LEU A 184 7.26 11.05 -0.14
CA LEU A 184 7.93 12.20 0.50
C LEU A 184 9.40 12.30 0.11
N SER A 185 10.05 11.16 -0.14
CA SER A 185 11.44 11.03 -0.56
C SER A 185 11.55 9.83 -1.50
N VAL A 186 12.29 9.95 -2.60
CA VAL A 186 12.44 8.89 -3.60
C VAL A 186 13.90 8.84 -4.07
N PRO A 187 14.55 7.66 -4.11
CA PRO A 187 15.89 7.48 -4.67
C PRO A 187 15.97 7.83 -6.17
N GLU A 188 17.13 8.25 -6.66
CA GLU A 188 17.36 8.39 -8.10
C GLU A 188 17.46 7.02 -8.78
N ARG A 189 17.86 5.98 -8.06
CA ARG A 189 17.98 4.61 -8.57
C ARG A 189 17.38 3.59 -7.61
N GLY A 190 16.48 2.74 -8.12
CA GLY A 190 15.75 1.80 -7.30
C GLY A 190 14.48 2.41 -6.72
N GLY A 191 13.89 1.75 -5.72
CA GLY A 191 12.69 2.24 -5.05
C GLY A 191 11.40 2.13 -5.86
N GLU A 192 11.45 1.56 -7.06
CA GLU A 192 10.27 1.34 -7.90
C GLU A 192 9.30 0.38 -7.20
N THR A 193 8.01 0.71 -7.27
CA THR A 193 6.94 -0.21 -6.88
C THR A 193 6.60 -1.07 -8.08
N VAL A 194 6.63 -2.38 -7.92
CA VAL A 194 6.31 -3.32 -9.01
C VAL A 194 5.04 -4.06 -8.65
N VAL A 195 4.12 -4.17 -9.60
CA VAL A 195 2.84 -4.88 -9.41
C VAL A 195 2.69 -5.89 -10.54
N TRP A 196 2.47 -7.15 -10.17
CA TRP A 196 2.26 -8.26 -11.10
C TRP A 196 0.78 -8.58 -11.21
N ARG A 197 0.32 -8.96 -12.40
CA ARG A 197 -1.08 -9.36 -12.67
C ARG A 197 -1.37 -10.76 -12.15
N HIS A 198 -1.06 -10.98 -10.88
CA HIS A 198 -1.24 -12.23 -10.20
C HIS A 198 -1.77 -11.95 -8.81
N ARG A 199 -3.00 -12.38 -8.55
CA ARG A 199 -3.57 -12.39 -7.22
C ARG A 199 -3.32 -13.75 -6.60
N TRP A 200 -3.13 -13.76 -5.29
CA TRP A 200 -2.92 -14.97 -4.53
C TRP A 200 -3.88 -16.11 -4.90
N GLN A 201 -3.33 -17.32 -5.02
CA GLN A 201 -4.02 -18.58 -5.16
C GLN A 201 -3.47 -19.60 -4.14
N PRO A 202 -4.23 -20.63 -3.73
CA PRO A 202 -3.75 -21.61 -2.76
C PRO A 202 -2.46 -22.32 -3.14
N SER A 203 -2.21 -22.52 -4.44
CA SER A 203 -0.97 -23.10 -4.95
C SER A 203 0.26 -22.24 -4.68
N ASP A 204 0.09 -20.92 -4.54
CA ASP A 204 1.21 -19.99 -4.33
C ASP A 204 1.89 -20.18 -2.98
N GLU A 205 1.22 -20.81 -2.00
CA GLU A 205 1.81 -21.08 -0.68
C GLU A 205 3.06 -21.98 -0.76
N THR A 206 3.27 -22.71 -1.86
CA THR A 206 4.54 -23.42 -2.07
C THR A 206 5.75 -22.49 -2.21
N TYR A 207 5.53 -21.21 -2.52
CA TYR A 207 6.56 -20.18 -2.64
C TYR A 207 6.64 -19.28 -1.40
N ARG A 208 5.84 -19.53 -0.37
CA ARG A 208 5.86 -18.76 0.88
C ARG A 208 7.23 -18.89 1.56
N LEU A 209 7.83 -17.77 1.91
CA LEU A 209 9.11 -17.79 2.63
C LEU A 209 8.89 -18.21 4.11
N PRO A 210 9.76 -19.05 4.69
CA PRO A 210 9.61 -19.50 6.08
C PRO A 210 9.49 -18.34 7.08
N ASN A 211 8.49 -18.41 7.96
CA ASN A 211 8.18 -17.39 8.98
C ASN A 211 7.93 -15.97 8.44
N SER A 212 7.79 -15.80 7.12
CA SER A 212 7.61 -14.51 6.46
C SER A 212 6.19 -14.34 5.92
N TYR A 213 5.78 -13.11 5.73
CA TYR A 213 4.58 -12.78 4.93
C TYR A 213 4.89 -12.61 3.43
N GLY A 214 6.18 -12.61 3.07
CA GLY A 214 6.63 -12.52 1.69
C GLY A 214 6.71 -13.87 1.00
N TYR A 215 6.93 -13.80 -0.31
CA TYR A 215 7.08 -14.94 -1.20
C TYR A 215 8.40 -14.88 -1.94
N ALA A 216 8.87 -16.06 -2.34
CA ALA A 216 9.98 -16.20 -3.25
C ALA A 216 9.60 -15.61 -4.64
N PRO A 217 10.54 -14.95 -5.35
CA PRO A 217 10.26 -14.30 -6.64
C PRO A 217 9.61 -15.21 -7.69
N GLU A 218 9.85 -16.52 -7.60
CA GLU A 218 9.34 -17.55 -8.51
C GLU A 218 7.80 -17.58 -8.57
N VAL A 219 7.10 -17.07 -7.55
CA VAL A 219 5.63 -16.98 -7.56
C VAL A 219 5.10 -16.05 -8.66
N VAL A 220 5.92 -15.13 -9.16
CA VAL A 220 5.57 -14.17 -10.22
C VAL A 220 6.40 -14.35 -11.50
N ASP A 221 7.08 -15.48 -11.65
CA ASP A 221 7.88 -15.76 -12.85
C ASP A 221 7.02 -15.78 -14.12
N GLY A 222 7.41 -14.99 -15.12
CA GLY A 222 6.69 -14.88 -16.39
C GLY A 222 5.32 -14.17 -16.28
N VAL A 223 4.97 -13.62 -15.11
CA VAL A 223 3.72 -12.87 -14.93
C VAL A 223 3.87 -11.45 -15.48
N GLU A 224 2.86 -11.01 -16.23
CA GLU A 224 2.71 -9.62 -16.69
C GLU A 224 2.82 -8.63 -15.51
N SER A 225 3.61 -7.58 -15.67
CA SER A 225 3.82 -6.59 -14.60
C SER A 225 4.04 -5.19 -15.16
N PHE A 226 3.86 -4.20 -14.29
CA PHE A 226 4.33 -2.84 -14.53
C PHE A 226 5.16 -2.36 -13.34
N GLU A 227 6.11 -1.46 -13.62
CA GLU A 227 6.94 -0.81 -12.60
C GLU A 227 6.61 0.69 -12.53
N LEU A 228 6.54 1.21 -11.31
CA LEU A 228 6.26 2.60 -11.02
C LEU A 228 7.42 3.24 -10.28
N LYS A 229 8.06 4.19 -10.94
CA LYS A 229 9.02 5.09 -10.32
C LYS A 229 8.31 6.40 -9.95
N PRO A 230 8.09 6.67 -8.65
CA PRO A 230 7.38 7.86 -8.22
C PRO A 230 8.29 9.09 -8.20
N THR A 231 7.69 10.27 -8.13
CA THR A 231 8.37 11.52 -7.78
C THR A 231 7.88 12.03 -6.42
N VAL A 232 8.62 12.94 -5.78
CA VAL A 232 8.16 13.57 -4.53
C VAL A 232 6.85 14.31 -4.77
N GLY A 233 5.87 14.12 -3.90
CA GLY A 233 4.51 14.67 -4.03
C GLY A 233 3.57 13.82 -4.88
N GLU A 234 4.09 12.80 -5.57
CA GLU A 234 3.27 11.84 -6.31
C GLU A 234 2.51 10.95 -5.33
N ALA A 235 1.27 10.64 -5.66
CA ALA A 235 0.48 9.64 -4.97
C ALA A 235 0.10 8.49 -5.92
N LEU A 236 0.09 7.29 -5.36
CA LEU A 236 -0.29 6.06 -6.03
C LEU A 236 -1.47 5.44 -5.29
N LEU A 237 -2.51 5.07 -6.03
CA LEU A 237 -3.59 4.20 -5.57
C LEU A 237 -3.65 2.97 -6.47
N PHE A 238 -3.44 1.77 -5.94
CA PHE A 238 -3.44 0.52 -6.72
C PHE A 238 -4.13 -0.61 -5.96
N ASP A 239 -4.44 -1.72 -6.64
CA ASP A 239 -5.01 -2.92 -6.01
C ASP A 239 -3.89 -3.81 -5.42
N PRO A 240 -3.70 -3.83 -4.08
CA PRO A 240 -2.61 -4.53 -3.43
C PRO A 240 -2.88 -6.03 -3.27
N ARG A 241 -4.06 -6.52 -3.68
CA ARG A 241 -4.35 -7.96 -3.72
C ARG A 241 -3.59 -8.67 -4.84
N ASN A 242 -3.13 -7.89 -5.82
CA ASN A 242 -2.10 -8.32 -6.75
C ASN A 242 -0.75 -8.36 -6.03
N PHE A 243 0.06 -9.37 -6.34
CA PHE A 243 1.43 -9.43 -5.87
C PHE A 243 2.17 -8.15 -6.25
N HIS A 244 2.92 -7.63 -5.31
CA HIS A 244 3.70 -6.41 -5.47
C HIS A 244 4.94 -6.41 -4.57
N ALA A 245 5.88 -5.55 -4.92
CA ALA A 245 7.17 -5.41 -4.25
C ALA A 245 7.69 -3.98 -4.39
N VAL A 246 8.73 -3.65 -3.63
CA VAL A 246 9.49 -2.42 -3.80
C VAL A 246 10.94 -2.79 -4.08
N ARG A 247 11.52 -2.25 -5.16
CA ARG A 247 12.94 -2.44 -5.47
C ARG A 247 13.82 -1.75 -4.42
N PRO A 248 14.99 -2.31 -4.06
CA PRO A 248 15.91 -1.66 -3.14
C PRO A 248 16.37 -0.29 -3.66
N SER A 249 16.45 0.70 -2.77
CA SER A 249 17.08 2.00 -3.04
C SER A 249 18.61 1.86 -3.11
N GLN A 250 19.27 2.60 -4.00
CA GLN A 250 20.74 2.55 -4.11
C GLN A 250 21.50 3.76 -3.53
N ASP A 251 20.80 4.87 -3.28
CA ASP A 251 21.41 6.18 -3.04
C ASP A 251 20.69 6.98 -1.94
N GLU A 252 19.38 7.21 -2.06
CA GLU A 252 18.61 7.97 -1.08
C GLU A 252 17.53 7.14 -0.38
N ARG A 253 17.02 7.69 0.72
CA ARG A 253 15.92 7.09 1.48
C ARG A 253 14.63 7.16 0.65
N ARG A 254 13.90 6.06 0.56
CA ARG A 254 12.52 6.04 0.03
C ARG A 254 11.55 6.17 1.18
N ILE A 255 10.86 7.30 1.31
CA ILE A 255 9.88 7.52 2.40
C ILE A 255 8.53 7.84 1.79
N ALA A 256 7.49 7.11 2.20
CA ALA A 256 6.12 7.35 1.78
C ALA A 256 5.16 7.34 2.97
N LEU A 257 4.12 8.17 2.93
CA LEU A 257 2.94 8.01 3.77
C LEU A 257 2.02 7.00 3.09
N GLY A 258 1.64 5.94 3.79
CA GLY A 258 0.78 4.90 3.24
C GLY A 258 -0.36 4.50 4.15
N PHE A 259 -1.47 4.11 3.55
CA PHE A 259 -2.60 3.47 4.22
C PHE A 259 -3.34 2.58 3.23
N SER A 260 -4.01 1.57 3.74
CA SER A 260 -4.99 0.78 2.98
C SER A 260 -6.28 1.58 2.84
N VAL A 261 -7.00 1.35 1.74
CA VAL A 261 -8.29 1.95 1.44
C VAL A 261 -9.26 0.84 1.08
N GLY A 262 -10.41 0.77 1.73
CA GLY A 262 -11.49 -0.15 1.44
C GLY A 262 -12.69 0.59 0.90
N LEU A 263 -13.20 0.18 -0.26
CA LEU A 263 -14.49 0.64 -0.75
C LEU A 263 -15.59 -0.18 -0.07
N SER A 264 -16.44 0.45 0.73
CA SER A 264 -17.56 -0.23 1.38
C SER A 264 -18.74 -0.46 0.42
N ASP A 265 -19.69 -1.29 0.83
CA ASP A 265 -20.97 -1.51 0.15
C ASP A 265 -21.85 -0.24 0.08
N THR A 266 -21.69 0.68 1.03
CA THR A 266 -22.30 2.02 1.02
C THR A 266 -21.57 3.01 0.10
N GLY A 267 -20.44 2.61 -0.47
CA GLY A 267 -19.61 3.43 -1.34
C GLY A 267 -18.70 4.42 -0.61
N ALA A 268 -18.58 4.34 0.72
CA ALA A 268 -17.58 5.10 1.48
C ALA A 268 -16.18 4.52 1.24
N LEU A 269 -15.15 5.36 1.37
CA LEU A 269 -13.76 4.89 1.43
C LEU A 269 -13.32 4.86 2.88
N LEU A 270 -13.03 3.66 3.38
CA LEU A 270 -12.55 3.41 4.74
C LEU A 270 -11.04 3.26 4.69
N VAL A 271 -10.29 4.02 5.48
CA VAL A 271 -8.81 3.95 5.49
C VAL A 271 -8.28 3.38 6.78
N TRP A 272 -7.18 2.62 6.71
CA TRP A 272 -6.47 2.11 7.88
C TRP A 272 -4.97 1.93 7.63
N GLY A 273 -4.18 1.94 8.71
CA GLY A 273 -2.74 1.72 8.71
C GLY A 273 -2.31 0.26 8.70
#